data_AF-A0AAD7GKN7-F1
#
_entry.id   AF-A0AAD7GKN7-F1
#
_cell.length_a   1.000
_cell.length_b   1.000
_cell.length_c   1.000
_cell.angle_alpha   90.00
_cell.angle_beta   90.00
_cell.angle_gamma   90.00
#
_symmetry.space_group_name_H-M   'P 1'
#
loop_
_entity.id
_entity.type
_entity.pdbx_description
1 polymer ?
#
loop_
_entity_poly.entity_id
_entity_poly.type
_entity_poly.pdbx_seq_one_letter_code
_entity_poly.pdbx_strand_id
1 'polypeptide(L)'
;MTDMPGGLDGSNVWVTDVNMHGGGTDPWNNPSTGPSAGPSAGPEINMDGDGGGHSMDTTQAKRVAVANPARQEAEDARERADLATQKARAAVREKREAESRLQQAQKYIAGLENERKQREQQLQIERQERDQQLQNHWVGEWNKFSGELEQRFQQQLEDQRADNVRQLKQQMDDELAKREAEHQKQMADMAEQETKMAAFHARFSTQRRSAHDPQNGMNGGHFPDTPLVQTPEFVPPVTREERRVEAVIRQGPVSRFPEISMTAPTQPEPSAATPMTPEQNTPRVPQLLDLSDPLAVQQLQALLGQASPKKSPPRKGRGQQQQLDPQDDNRWKMIVHEHWRLRMGLNRAKDFFDYEPVSEATAQRCEDGDTQPEAGSYQVYFGEGWANSLWNATIFEKCVEEVLKKRAEDPGKYDVPDVTKEYILALFAGLLADARGEWSRWQPRAGETSEAARARAEAYNAERRVKSVGSSRKRNTAERMIKISLAKGDESSANAWKWLRDELLEALDIGGMSAEEDEPIEVQCGDTRQVTTAHSIKICPWRLQKITDHLEMIDKASENTLVTKGFKRFRTRTGQKRSTTDPPLRLPRGLYEPAWLSQQKALIPEIEAQLEISDKELTLMEISLANSN
;
A
#
# COMPACT_ATOMS: atom_id res chain seq x y z
N MET A 1 -0.15 -22.11 38.55
CA MET A 1 -0.95 -23.35 38.37
C MET A 1 -1.64 -23.23 37.02
N THR A 2 -1.04 -23.68 35.91
CA THR A 2 0.15 -24.56 35.79
C THR A 2 1.07 -24.06 34.68
N ASP A 3 2.34 -24.48 34.69
CA ASP A 3 3.47 -23.84 34.00
C ASP A 3 3.91 -24.52 32.68
N MET A 4 4.57 -23.74 31.80
CA MET A 4 5.58 -24.13 30.77
C MET A 4 5.11 -25.03 29.58
N PRO A 5 5.92 -25.22 28.49
CA PRO A 5 7.01 -24.43 27.86
C PRO A 5 6.68 -24.08 26.37
N GLY A 6 7.54 -23.49 25.51
CA GLY A 6 8.81 -22.79 25.74
C GLY A 6 10.00 -23.13 24.79
N GLY A 7 10.10 -22.54 23.58
CA GLY A 7 11.36 -22.42 22.81
C GLY A 7 11.41 -22.90 21.34
N LEU A 8 12.53 -22.59 20.66
CA LEU A 8 12.95 -22.88 19.27
C LEU A 8 12.22 -22.06 18.18
N ASP A 9 12.84 -21.16 17.39
CA ASP A 9 14.18 -21.06 16.79
C ASP A 9 14.42 -22.05 15.61
N GLY A 10 14.82 -21.53 14.44
CA GLY A 10 14.71 -22.28 13.19
C GLY A 10 14.91 -21.47 11.89
N SER A 11 16.05 -20.81 11.74
CA SER A 11 16.50 -20.26 10.46
C SER A 11 16.66 -21.35 9.39
N ASN A 12 16.12 -21.16 8.18
CA ASN A 12 16.47 -21.98 7.02
C ASN A 12 16.80 -21.12 5.80
N VAL A 13 18.08 -21.13 5.44
CA VAL A 13 18.63 -20.53 4.22
C VAL A 13 18.44 -21.51 3.07
N TRP A 14 17.89 -21.06 1.94
CA TRP A 14 17.97 -21.79 0.68
C TRP A 14 18.79 -20.99 -0.33
N VAL A 15 20.01 -21.46 -0.56
CA VAL A 15 20.83 -21.10 -1.71
C VAL A 15 20.40 -21.97 -2.89
N THR A 16 20.09 -21.35 -4.02
CA THR A 16 20.04 -22.04 -5.32
C THR A 16 20.77 -21.23 -6.38
N ASP A 17 22.04 -21.57 -6.60
CA ASP A 17 22.73 -21.23 -7.83
C ASP A 17 22.01 -21.86 -9.03
N VAL A 18 21.70 -21.06 -10.05
CA VAL A 18 21.45 -21.55 -11.41
C VAL A 18 22.32 -20.77 -12.38
N ASN A 19 23.51 -21.30 -12.60
CA ASN A 19 24.43 -20.87 -13.64
C ASN A 19 23.93 -21.38 -15.01
N MET A 20 23.63 -20.47 -15.94
CA MET A 20 23.32 -20.79 -17.34
C MET A 20 24.18 -19.91 -18.26
N HIS A 21 25.30 -20.46 -18.69
CA HIS A 21 26.12 -19.91 -19.77
C HIS A 21 25.57 -20.31 -21.15
N GLY A 22 25.50 -19.34 -22.06
CA GLY A 22 25.20 -19.53 -23.48
C GLY A 22 24.88 -18.18 -24.13
N GLY A 23 25.65 -17.62 -25.07
CA GLY A 23 26.73 -18.18 -25.86
C GLY A 23 26.29 -18.26 -27.32
N GLY A 24 26.44 -17.16 -28.07
CA GLY A 24 25.85 -17.02 -29.40
C GLY A 24 26.17 -15.69 -30.11
N THR A 25 27.46 -15.48 -30.38
CA THR A 25 28.03 -15.06 -31.68
C THR A 25 27.31 -14.00 -32.52
N ASP A 26 27.93 -12.81 -32.61
CA ASP A 26 27.75 -11.87 -33.73
C ASP A 26 28.18 -12.49 -35.08
N PRO A 27 27.60 -12.00 -36.18
CA PRO A 27 28.38 -11.80 -37.40
C PRO A 27 28.25 -10.37 -37.95
N TRP A 28 29.39 -9.68 -38.04
CA TRP A 28 29.54 -8.50 -38.88
C TRP A 28 29.35 -8.86 -40.36
N ASN A 29 28.66 -8.01 -41.13
CA ASN A 29 29.24 -7.44 -42.36
C ASN A 29 28.38 -6.36 -43.05
N ASN A 30 29.00 -5.20 -43.24
CA ASN A 30 28.76 -4.27 -44.36
C ASN A 30 29.37 -4.92 -45.65
N PRO A 31 29.16 -4.45 -46.91
CA PRO A 31 29.12 -3.03 -47.29
C PRO A 31 28.15 -2.61 -48.41
N SER A 32 27.97 -1.31 -48.59
CA SER A 32 27.84 -0.73 -49.94
C SER A 32 28.37 0.71 -49.99
N THR A 33 29.26 0.95 -50.95
CA THR A 33 29.93 2.24 -51.22
C THR A 33 29.34 2.89 -52.47
N GLY A 34 29.00 4.18 -52.42
CA GLY A 34 28.62 4.99 -53.59
C GLY A 34 28.77 6.49 -53.31
N PRO A 35 29.12 7.35 -54.30
CA PRO A 35 29.97 8.50 -53.99
C PRO A 35 29.38 9.90 -54.22
N SER A 36 29.95 10.87 -53.51
CA SER A 36 30.33 12.23 -53.97
C SER A 36 29.35 13.07 -54.81
N ALA A 37 28.78 14.10 -54.19
CA ALA A 37 28.51 15.40 -54.83
C ALA A 37 28.72 16.56 -53.83
N GLY A 38 29.22 17.70 -54.31
CA GLY A 38 29.72 18.81 -53.48
C GLY A 38 28.67 19.82 -52.96
N PRO A 39 29.12 20.89 -52.28
CA PRO A 39 28.26 21.78 -51.50
C PRO A 39 27.58 22.87 -52.34
N SER A 40 26.36 23.25 -51.95
CA SER A 40 25.71 24.51 -52.38
C SER A 40 25.63 25.48 -51.21
N ALA A 41 26.03 26.73 -51.46
CA ALA A 41 26.09 27.79 -50.46
C ALA A 41 24.76 28.54 -50.28
N GLY A 42 24.61 29.22 -49.13
CA GLY A 42 23.79 30.44 -48.95
C GLY A 42 22.26 30.26 -49.01
N PRO A 43 21.49 31.14 -48.33
CA PRO A 43 21.75 32.57 -48.33
C PRO A 43 21.86 33.22 -46.93
N GLU A 44 22.77 34.19 -46.84
CA GLU A 44 22.73 35.23 -45.80
C GLU A 44 21.52 36.14 -46.05
N ILE A 45 20.77 36.47 -45.00
CA ILE A 45 19.71 37.49 -45.05
C ILE A 45 20.27 38.75 -44.39
N ASN A 46 20.75 39.68 -45.21
CA ASN A 46 21.10 41.02 -44.74
C ASN A 46 19.84 41.75 -44.26
N MET A 47 19.89 42.28 -43.04
CA MET A 47 18.97 43.32 -42.59
C MET A 47 19.59 44.70 -42.86
N ASP A 48 19.47 45.17 -44.10
CA ASP A 48 19.74 46.57 -44.42
C ASP A 48 18.51 47.43 -44.09
N GLY A 49 18.52 48.00 -42.89
CA GLY A 49 17.54 48.99 -42.46
C GLY A 49 17.89 50.37 -43.01
N ASP A 50 17.44 50.69 -44.23
CA ASP A 50 17.69 52.01 -44.82
C ASP A 50 16.64 53.04 -44.38
N GLY A 51 17.06 53.93 -43.47
CA GLY A 51 16.26 55.01 -42.90
C GLY A 51 16.11 56.19 -43.85
N GLY A 52 15.41 56.00 -44.97
CA GLY A 52 15.16 57.00 -46.00
C GLY A 52 14.21 58.13 -45.58
N GLY A 53 14.65 59.01 -44.68
CA GLY A 53 13.94 60.23 -44.33
C GLY A 53 13.96 61.24 -45.48
N HIS A 54 12.85 61.36 -46.22
CA HIS A 54 12.67 62.42 -47.23
C HIS A 54 11.53 63.36 -46.84
N SER A 55 11.93 64.44 -46.17
CA SER A 55 11.17 65.69 -46.16
C SER A 55 11.13 66.27 -47.58
N MET A 56 9.93 66.50 -48.10
CA MET A 56 9.70 67.26 -49.34
C MET A 56 8.66 68.35 -49.05
N ASP A 57 9.12 69.40 -48.38
CA ASP A 57 8.37 70.64 -48.23
C ASP A 57 8.32 71.35 -49.61
N THR A 58 7.16 71.33 -50.27
CA THR A 58 6.95 72.01 -51.57
C THR A 58 5.59 72.69 -51.64
N THR A 59 5.53 73.88 -51.04
CA THR A 59 4.43 74.84 -51.22
C THR A 59 4.46 75.47 -52.62
N GLN A 60 3.94 74.76 -53.64
CA GLN A 60 3.65 75.35 -54.95
C GLN A 60 2.22 75.92 -55.02
N ALA A 61 2.09 77.23 -54.83
CA ALA A 61 0.87 77.98 -55.09
C ALA A 61 0.57 78.07 -56.60
N LYS A 62 -0.06 77.03 -57.17
CA LYS A 62 -0.61 77.08 -58.53
C LYS A 62 -1.89 77.91 -58.57
N ARG A 63 -1.87 79.00 -59.34
CA ARG A 63 -3.07 79.81 -59.63
C ARG A 63 -4.07 78.96 -60.43
N VAL A 64 -5.23 78.68 -59.84
CA VAL A 64 -6.33 77.99 -60.51
C VAL A 64 -6.99 78.94 -61.49
N ALA A 65 -6.90 78.63 -62.79
CA ALA A 65 -7.78 79.25 -63.78
C ALA A 65 -9.19 78.69 -63.60
N VAL A 66 -10.22 79.57 -63.68
CA VAL A 66 -11.62 79.19 -63.45
C VAL A 66 -12.08 78.21 -64.53
N ALA A 67 -12.05 76.91 -64.20
CA ALA A 67 -12.64 75.88 -65.01
C ALA A 67 -14.18 75.99 -64.95
N ASN A 68 -14.84 75.67 -66.07
CA ASN A 68 -16.30 75.66 -66.16
C ASN A 68 -16.88 74.66 -65.14
N PRO A 69 -17.74 75.08 -64.18
CA PRO A 69 -18.26 74.21 -63.12
C PRO A 69 -18.88 72.90 -63.63
N ALA A 70 -19.54 72.93 -64.79
CA ALA A 70 -20.15 71.77 -65.41
C ALA A 70 -19.15 70.66 -65.82
N ARG A 71 -17.86 70.98 -66.00
CA ARG A 71 -16.80 69.97 -66.20
C ARG A 71 -16.33 69.36 -64.88
N GLN A 72 -16.16 70.19 -63.85
CA GLN A 72 -15.79 69.75 -62.50
C GLN A 72 -16.82 68.72 -61.98
N GLU A 73 -18.11 69.04 -62.08
CA GLU A 73 -19.19 68.13 -61.65
C GLU A 73 -19.23 66.82 -62.43
N ALA A 74 -18.88 66.84 -63.72
CA ALA A 74 -18.82 65.64 -64.57
C ALA A 74 -17.59 64.76 -64.28
N GLU A 75 -16.47 65.35 -63.89
CA GLU A 75 -15.26 64.63 -63.46
C GLU A 75 -15.47 64.04 -62.05
N ASP A 76 -15.95 64.84 -61.09
CA ASP A 76 -16.41 64.39 -59.77
C ASP A 76 -17.39 63.19 -59.85
N ALA A 77 -18.36 63.25 -60.78
CA ALA A 77 -19.33 62.17 -60.97
C ALA A 77 -18.69 60.87 -61.49
N ARG A 78 -17.67 60.98 -62.36
CA ARG A 78 -16.89 59.83 -62.85
C ARG A 78 -16.03 59.25 -61.73
N GLU A 79 -15.32 60.08 -60.97
CA GLU A 79 -14.51 59.62 -59.84
C GLU A 79 -15.36 58.90 -58.78
N ARG A 80 -16.57 59.40 -58.49
CA ARG A 80 -17.52 58.71 -57.60
C ARG A 80 -17.97 57.35 -58.16
N ALA A 81 -18.22 57.25 -59.46
CA ALA A 81 -18.62 56.00 -60.12
C ALA A 81 -17.46 54.97 -60.16
N ASP A 82 -16.24 55.42 -60.42
CA ASP A 82 -15.04 54.58 -60.39
C ASP A 82 -14.72 54.13 -58.97
N LEU A 83 -14.82 55.01 -57.97
CA LEU A 83 -14.66 54.66 -56.55
C LEU A 83 -15.73 53.66 -56.09
N ALA A 84 -16.99 53.82 -56.51
CA ALA A 84 -18.05 52.85 -56.24
C ALA A 84 -17.75 51.49 -56.88
N THR A 85 -17.26 51.48 -58.13
CA THR A 85 -16.85 50.27 -58.84
C THR A 85 -15.65 49.58 -58.18
N GLN A 86 -14.67 50.34 -57.70
CA GLN A 86 -13.53 49.81 -56.93
C GLN A 86 -13.97 49.22 -55.59
N LYS A 87 -14.84 49.91 -54.84
CA LYS A 87 -15.41 49.39 -53.58
C LYS A 87 -16.21 48.11 -53.80
N ALA A 88 -17.03 48.03 -54.86
CA ALA A 88 -17.74 46.81 -55.22
C ALA A 88 -16.79 45.64 -55.54
N ARG A 89 -15.70 45.90 -56.29
CA ARG A 89 -14.67 44.89 -56.58
C ARG A 89 -13.91 44.45 -55.33
N ALA A 90 -13.62 45.36 -54.40
CA ALA A 90 -12.99 45.06 -53.12
C ALA A 90 -13.89 44.16 -52.26
N ALA A 91 -15.17 44.50 -52.10
CA ALA A 91 -16.14 43.69 -51.36
C ALA A 91 -16.31 42.27 -51.93
N VAL A 92 -16.25 42.10 -53.26
CA VAL A 92 -16.27 40.77 -53.91
C VAL A 92 -15.00 39.97 -53.63
N ARG A 93 -13.82 40.61 -53.54
CA ARG A 93 -12.57 39.93 -53.13
C ARG A 93 -12.63 39.50 -51.67
N GLU A 94 -13.00 40.42 -50.78
CA GLU A 94 -13.15 40.17 -49.34
C GLU A 94 -14.13 39.02 -49.08
N LYS A 95 -15.27 38.99 -49.78
CA LYS A 95 -16.23 37.87 -49.70
C LYS A 95 -15.61 36.54 -50.10
N ARG A 96 -14.85 36.49 -51.20
CA ARG A 96 -14.16 35.26 -51.64
C ARG A 96 -13.07 34.81 -50.67
N GLU A 97 -12.35 35.74 -50.06
CA GLU A 97 -11.36 35.44 -49.02
C GLU A 97 -12.03 34.90 -47.76
N ALA A 98 -13.17 35.47 -47.34
CA ALA A 98 -13.97 34.96 -46.24
C ALA A 98 -14.51 33.55 -46.52
N GLU A 99 -15.04 33.29 -47.72
CA GLU A 99 -15.47 31.95 -48.16
C GLU A 99 -14.31 30.95 -48.17
N SER A 100 -13.11 31.35 -48.63
CA SER A 100 -11.91 30.51 -48.60
C SER A 100 -11.45 30.20 -47.17
N ARG A 101 -11.46 31.18 -46.27
CA ARG A 101 -11.14 30.99 -44.83
C ARG A 101 -12.14 30.05 -44.17
N LEU A 102 -13.43 30.17 -44.49
CA LEU A 102 -14.48 29.28 -43.98
C LEU A 102 -14.25 27.83 -44.43
N GLN A 103 -13.93 27.59 -45.71
CA GLN A 103 -13.60 26.26 -46.21
C GLN A 103 -12.34 25.67 -45.56
N GLN A 104 -11.32 26.49 -45.30
CA GLN A 104 -10.12 26.06 -44.60
C GLN A 104 -10.42 25.69 -43.13
N ALA A 105 -11.23 26.50 -42.44
CA ALA A 105 -11.68 26.21 -41.07
C ALA A 105 -12.52 24.92 -41.01
N GLN A 106 -13.43 24.69 -41.96
CA GLN A 106 -14.21 23.45 -42.05
C GLN A 106 -13.32 22.21 -42.25
N LYS A 107 -12.30 22.29 -43.12
CA LYS A 107 -11.32 21.21 -43.29
C LYS A 107 -10.51 20.94 -42.02
N TYR A 108 -10.13 21.98 -41.29
CA TYR A 108 -9.42 21.86 -40.03
C TYR A 108 -10.27 21.20 -38.93
N ILE A 109 -11.54 21.61 -38.79
CA ILE A 109 -12.50 20.99 -37.85
C ILE A 109 -12.69 19.50 -38.17
N ALA A 110 -12.90 19.15 -39.45
CA ALA A 110 -13.01 17.75 -39.88
C ALA A 110 -11.73 16.92 -39.59
N GLY A 111 -10.55 17.54 -39.67
CA GLY A 111 -9.29 16.94 -39.24
C GLY A 111 -9.29 16.61 -37.74
N LEU A 112 -9.62 17.59 -36.89
CA LEU A 112 -9.70 17.42 -35.44
C LEU A 112 -10.76 16.38 -35.01
N GLU A 113 -11.89 16.31 -35.70
CA GLU A 113 -12.90 15.26 -35.46
C GLU A 113 -12.37 13.85 -35.77
N ASN A 114 -11.56 13.70 -36.83
CA ASN A 114 -10.96 12.42 -37.18
C ASN A 114 -9.85 12.03 -36.19
N GLU A 115 -8.99 12.97 -35.78
CA GLU A 115 -8.00 12.74 -34.71
C GLU A 115 -8.67 12.36 -33.39
N ARG A 116 -9.78 13.03 -33.04
CA ARG A 116 -10.58 12.69 -31.85
C ARG A 116 -11.13 11.27 -31.93
N LYS A 117 -11.71 10.86 -33.07
CA LYS A 117 -12.21 9.49 -33.27
C LYS A 117 -11.10 8.45 -33.17
N GLN A 118 -9.91 8.73 -33.72
CA GLN A 118 -8.74 7.86 -33.59
C GLN A 118 -8.27 7.72 -32.13
N ARG A 119 -8.22 8.82 -31.37
CA ARG A 119 -7.92 8.77 -29.93
C ARG A 119 -8.98 8.02 -29.12
N GLU A 120 -10.27 8.21 -29.44
CA GLU A 120 -11.36 7.47 -28.78
C GLU A 120 -11.27 5.96 -29.07
N GLN A 121 -10.92 5.56 -30.31
CA GLN A 121 -10.65 4.16 -30.67
C GLN A 121 -9.42 3.60 -29.94
N GLN A 122 -8.31 4.34 -29.90
CA GLN A 122 -7.11 3.93 -29.17
C GLN A 122 -7.41 3.73 -27.67
N LEU A 123 -8.15 4.66 -27.04
CA LEU A 123 -8.58 4.55 -25.65
C LEU A 123 -9.54 3.38 -25.39
N GLN A 124 -10.28 2.90 -26.40
CA GLN A 124 -11.07 1.66 -26.29
C GLN A 124 -10.16 0.42 -26.32
N ILE A 125 -9.16 0.37 -27.20
CA ILE A 125 -8.18 -0.72 -27.26
C ILE A 125 -7.39 -0.79 -25.94
N GLU A 126 -6.87 0.34 -25.44
CA GLU A 126 -6.14 0.40 -24.16
C GLU A 126 -7.00 0.00 -22.95
N ARG A 127 -8.33 0.17 -23.02
CA ARG A 127 -9.26 -0.35 -22.00
C ARG A 127 -9.39 -1.87 -22.11
N GLN A 128 -9.63 -2.39 -23.32
CA GLN A 128 -9.74 -3.84 -23.56
C GLN A 128 -8.45 -4.58 -23.15
N GLU A 129 -7.28 -4.05 -23.50
CA GLU A 129 -5.99 -4.62 -23.07
C GLU A 129 -5.83 -4.60 -21.54
N ARG A 130 -6.22 -3.51 -20.87
CA ARG A 130 -6.17 -3.42 -19.41
C ARG A 130 -7.14 -4.39 -18.74
N ASP A 131 -8.36 -4.51 -19.25
CA ASP A 131 -9.37 -5.42 -18.72
C ASP A 131 -8.93 -6.88 -18.92
N GLN A 132 -8.31 -7.20 -20.06
CA GLN A 132 -7.69 -8.51 -20.31
C GLN A 132 -6.49 -8.79 -19.38
N GLN A 133 -5.65 -7.79 -19.11
CA GLN A 133 -4.55 -7.92 -18.14
C GLN A 133 -5.08 -8.18 -16.72
N LEU A 134 -6.14 -7.48 -16.31
CA LEU A 134 -6.80 -7.71 -15.01
C LEU A 134 -7.44 -9.10 -14.95
N GLN A 135 -8.08 -9.57 -16.01
CA GLN A 135 -8.64 -10.92 -16.09
C GLN A 135 -7.53 -11.99 -15.96
N ASN A 136 -6.42 -11.82 -16.68
CA ASN A 136 -5.27 -12.73 -16.61
C ASN A 136 -4.64 -12.73 -15.20
N HIS A 137 -4.53 -11.57 -14.56
CA HIS A 137 -4.08 -11.46 -13.17
C HIS A 137 -5.01 -12.21 -12.20
N TRP A 138 -6.32 -12.04 -12.33
CA TRP A 138 -7.30 -12.74 -11.49
C TRP A 138 -7.26 -14.26 -11.68
N VAL A 139 -7.08 -14.74 -12.91
CA VAL A 139 -6.88 -16.18 -13.19
C VAL A 139 -5.57 -16.69 -12.55
N GLY A 140 -4.51 -15.89 -12.59
CA GLY A 140 -3.23 -16.20 -11.93
C GLY A 140 -3.36 -16.34 -10.41
N GLU A 141 -3.96 -15.35 -9.75
CA GLU A 141 -4.21 -15.37 -8.30
C GLU A 141 -5.15 -16.51 -7.90
N TRP A 142 -6.20 -16.79 -8.68
CA TRP A 142 -7.11 -17.90 -8.43
C TRP A 142 -6.40 -19.26 -8.51
N ASN A 143 -5.57 -19.47 -9.54
CA ASN A 143 -4.78 -20.70 -9.67
C ASN A 143 -3.79 -20.87 -8.52
N LYS A 144 -3.17 -19.78 -8.06
CA LYS A 144 -2.28 -19.78 -6.89
C LYS A 144 -3.03 -20.15 -5.62
N PHE A 145 -4.17 -19.50 -5.35
CA PHE A 145 -5.04 -19.80 -4.20
C PHE A 145 -5.54 -21.25 -4.21
N SER A 146 -5.95 -21.76 -5.38
CA SER A 146 -6.36 -23.17 -5.54
C SER A 146 -5.21 -24.13 -5.22
N GLY A 147 -3.99 -23.82 -5.65
CA GLY A 147 -2.79 -24.61 -5.33
C GLY A 147 -2.43 -24.58 -3.85
N GLU A 148 -2.49 -23.41 -3.20
CA GLU A 148 -2.29 -23.29 -1.74
C GLU A 148 -3.36 -24.06 -0.94
N LEU A 149 -4.62 -24.05 -1.40
CA LEU A 149 -5.71 -24.79 -0.77
C LEU A 149 -5.54 -26.31 -0.92
N GLU A 150 -5.12 -26.78 -2.10
CA GLU A 150 -4.84 -28.20 -2.33
C GLU A 150 -3.61 -28.68 -1.52
N GLN A 151 -2.56 -27.87 -1.41
CA GLN A 151 -1.42 -28.16 -0.52
C GLN A 151 -1.85 -28.28 0.95
N ARG A 152 -2.68 -27.35 1.46
CA ARG A 152 -3.22 -27.45 2.83
C ARG A 152 -4.05 -28.71 3.05
N PHE A 153 -4.84 -29.12 2.06
CA PHE A 153 -5.64 -30.34 2.14
C PHE A 153 -4.76 -31.60 2.13
N GLN A 154 -3.69 -31.62 1.30
CA GLN A 154 -2.70 -32.70 1.31
C GLN A 154 -1.97 -32.79 2.65
N GLN A 155 -1.50 -31.66 3.20
CA GLN A 155 -0.87 -31.60 4.53
C GLN A 155 -1.81 -32.14 5.61
N GLN A 156 -3.08 -31.71 5.62
CA GLN A 156 -4.07 -32.20 6.59
C GLN A 156 -4.30 -33.72 6.50
N LEU A 157 -4.26 -34.30 5.30
CA LEU A 157 -4.34 -35.75 5.10
C LEU A 157 -3.07 -36.47 5.57
N GLU A 158 -1.89 -35.88 5.41
CA GLU A 158 -0.63 -36.43 5.92
C GLU A 158 -0.56 -36.37 7.46
N ASP A 159 -0.99 -35.27 8.07
CA ASP A 159 -1.08 -35.11 9.52
C ASP A 159 -2.06 -36.14 10.12
N GLN A 160 -3.25 -36.31 9.52
CA GLN A 160 -4.21 -37.35 9.92
C GLN A 160 -3.63 -38.76 9.79
N ARG A 161 -2.84 -39.05 8.73
CA ARG A 161 -2.15 -40.35 8.58
C ARG A 161 -1.09 -40.53 9.66
N ALA A 162 -0.31 -39.50 9.97
CA ALA A 162 0.70 -39.53 11.02
C ALA A 162 0.08 -39.78 12.41
N ASP A 163 -1.03 -39.14 12.73
CA ASP A 163 -1.74 -39.35 13.99
C ASP A 163 -2.40 -40.74 14.08
N ASN A 164 -2.98 -41.25 12.99
CA ASN A 164 -3.46 -42.64 12.94
C ASN A 164 -2.32 -43.66 13.18
N VAL A 165 -1.12 -43.41 12.63
CA VAL A 165 0.07 -44.25 12.87
C VAL A 165 0.56 -44.13 14.33
N ARG A 166 0.53 -42.93 14.93
CA ARG A 166 0.85 -42.74 16.35
C ARG A 166 -0.12 -43.50 17.26
N GLN A 167 -1.43 -43.41 16.99
CA GLN A 167 -2.46 -44.13 17.75
C GLN A 167 -2.29 -45.65 17.64
N LEU A 168 -2.06 -46.17 16.43
CA LEU A 168 -1.83 -47.60 16.22
C LEU A 168 -0.56 -48.10 16.94
N LYS A 169 0.51 -47.29 16.92
CA LYS A 169 1.73 -47.61 17.68
C LYS A 169 1.46 -47.64 19.18
N GLN A 170 0.76 -46.64 19.71
CA GLN A 170 0.42 -46.60 21.14
C GLN A 170 -0.43 -47.81 21.55
N GLN A 171 -1.41 -48.23 20.74
CA GLN A 171 -2.18 -49.45 20.97
C GLN A 171 -1.30 -50.71 21.00
N MET A 172 -0.29 -50.82 20.12
CA MET A 172 0.67 -51.92 20.15
C MET A 172 1.56 -51.91 21.40
N ASP A 173 2.06 -50.73 21.78
CA ASP A 173 2.90 -50.57 22.98
C ASP A 173 2.11 -50.90 24.26
N ASP A 174 0.84 -50.48 24.35
CA ASP A 174 -0.09 -50.81 25.44
C ASP A 174 -0.43 -52.32 25.50
N GLU A 175 -0.67 -52.97 24.35
CA GLU A 175 -0.86 -54.43 24.29
C GLU A 175 0.39 -55.20 24.72
N LEU A 176 1.57 -54.73 24.36
CA LEU A 176 2.84 -55.37 24.70
C LEU A 176 3.10 -55.25 26.21
N ALA A 177 2.95 -54.05 26.79
CA ALA A 177 3.04 -53.83 28.23
C ALA A 177 2.04 -54.69 29.02
N LYS A 178 0.81 -54.86 28.50
CA LYS A 178 -0.19 -55.76 29.10
C LYS A 178 0.27 -57.23 29.09
N ARG A 179 0.82 -57.73 27.97
CA ARG A 179 1.35 -59.10 27.88
C ARG A 179 2.55 -59.32 28.80
N GLU A 180 3.43 -58.32 28.94
CA GLU A 180 4.55 -58.38 29.88
C GLU A 180 4.07 -58.45 31.33
N ALA A 181 3.05 -57.66 31.71
CA ALA A 181 2.45 -57.71 33.04
C ALA A 181 1.75 -59.07 33.32
N GLU A 182 1.04 -59.63 32.32
CA GLU A 182 0.45 -60.97 32.41
C GLU A 182 1.53 -62.06 32.56
N HIS A 183 2.64 -61.96 31.82
CA HIS A 183 3.77 -62.88 31.94
C HIS A 183 4.50 -62.76 33.29
N GLN A 184 4.76 -61.55 33.78
CA GLN A 184 5.33 -61.32 35.11
C GLN A 184 4.43 -61.91 36.21
N LYS A 185 3.12 -61.78 36.08
CA LYS A 185 2.16 -62.40 37.00
C LYS A 185 2.24 -63.94 36.95
N GLN A 186 2.29 -64.54 35.76
CA GLN A 186 2.48 -66.00 35.63
C GLN A 186 3.78 -66.48 36.28
N MET A 187 4.88 -65.74 36.12
CA MET A 187 6.16 -66.03 36.77
C MET A 187 6.05 -65.94 38.31
N ALA A 188 5.33 -64.95 38.84
CA ALA A 188 5.09 -64.81 40.28
C ALA A 188 4.19 -65.93 40.83
N ASP A 189 3.12 -66.28 40.11
CA ASP A 189 2.21 -67.38 40.47
C ASP A 189 2.97 -68.73 40.47
N MET A 190 3.88 -68.96 39.52
CA MET A 190 4.76 -70.14 39.51
C MET A 190 5.73 -70.15 40.69
N ALA A 191 6.40 -69.04 41.00
CA ALA A 191 7.29 -68.95 42.16
C ALA A 191 6.54 -69.15 43.50
N GLU A 192 5.28 -68.71 43.59
CA GLU A 192 4.42 -69.00 44.74
C GLU A 192 4.05 -70.49 44.83
N GLN A 193 3.81 -71.16 43.70
CA GLN A 193 3.62 -72.62 43.67
C GLN A 193 4.90 -73.38 44.06
N GLU A 194 6.07 -72.98 43.56
CA GLU A 194 7.35 -73.59 43.93
C GLU A 194 7.65 -73.44 45.42
N THR A 195 7.43 -72.26 46.00
CA THR A 195 7.60 -72.04 47.44
C THR A 195 6.58 -72.81 48.28
N LYS A 196 5.31 -72.92 47.85
CA LYS A 196 4.30 -73.80 48.46
C LYS A 196 4.73 -75.27 48.42
N MET A 197 5.23 -75.76 47.27
CA MET A 197 5.75 -77.12 47.10
C MET A 197 7.00 -77.38 47.95
N ALA A 198 7.94 -76.44 48.00
CA ALA A 198 9.13 -76.53 48.86
C ALA A 198 8.75 -76.57 50.34
N ALA A 199 7.81 -75.74 50.79
CA ALA A 199 7.29 -75.76 52.16
C ALA A 199 6.56 -77.08 52.49
N PHE A 200 5.82 -77.64 51.53
CA PHE A 200 5.20 -78.97 51.66
C PHE A 200 6.26 -80.06 51.82
N HIS A 201 7.28 -80.10 50.95
CA HIS A 201 8.41 -81.04 51.05
C HIS A 201 9.21 -80.87 52.35
N ALA A 202 9.40 -79.64 52.84
CA ALA A 202 10.06 -79.36 54.11
C ALA A 202 9.27 -79.93 55.30
N ARG A 203 7.95 -79.74 55.33
CA ARG A 203 7.07 -80.35 56.35
C ARG A 203 7.13 -81.89 56.29
N PHE A 204 7.00 -82.46 55.10
CA PHE A 204 7.01 -83.91 54.89
C PHE A 204 8.35 -84.57 55.28
N SER A 205 9.47 -83.91 54.98
CA SER A 205 10.80 -84.38 55.37
C SER A 205 11.08 -84.20 56.87
N THR A 206 10.58 -83.14 57.51
CA THR A 206 10.66 -82.96 58.97
C THR A 206 9.86 -84.03 59.70
N GLN A 207 8.66 -84.36 59.21
CA GLN A 207 7.83 -85.44 59.74
C GLN A 207 8.46 -86.83 59.57
N ARG A 208 9.29 -87.02 58.54
CA ARG A 208 10.16 -88.21 58.39
C ARG A 208 11.33 -88.23 59.37
N ARG A 209 11.96 -87.08 59.67
CA ARG A 209 13.08 -86.99 60.61
C ARG A 209 12.64 -87.19 62.06
N SER A 210 11.43 -86.79 62.45
CA SER A 210 10.91 -87.06 63.80
C SER A 210 10.53 -88.53 64.05
N ALA A 211 10.70 -89.43 63.07
CA ALA A 211 10.44 -90.86 63.21
C ALA A 211 11.72 -91.72 63.35
N HIS A 212 12.91 -91.12 63.22
CA HIS A 212 14.19 -91.81 63.42
C HIS A 212 15.19 -90.93 64.16
N ASP A 213 15.22 -91.10 65.48
CA ASP A 213 16.42 -90.90 66.30
C ASP A 213 17.01 -92.30 66.56
N PRO A 214 18.29 -92.52 66.22
CA PRO A 214 19.19 -92.89 67.31
C PRO A 214 20.60 -92.27 67.28
N GLN A 215 21.12 -92.15 68.50
CA GLN A 215 22.48 -91.89 69.00
C GLN A 215 23.72 -92.31 68.14
N ASN A 216 24.86 -91.71 68.52
CA ASN A 216 26.26 -91.91 68.09
C ASN A 216 26.66 -91.26 66.74
N GLY A 217 27.90 -90.79 66.53
CA GLY A 217 29.03 -90.63 67.46
C GLY A 217 30.42 -90.58 66.77
N MET A 218 31.19 -89.52 67.02
CA MET A 218 32.66 -89.34 66.80
C MET A 218 33.32 -89.35 65.39
N ASN A 219 34.44 -88.59 65.34
CA ASN A 219 35.65 -88.68 64.48
C ASN A 219 35.63 -88.33 62.97
N GLY A 220 36.26 -87.18 62.65
CA GLY A 220 37.65 -87.09 62.12
C GLY A 220 37.98 -87.51 60.68
N GLY A 221 38.68 -86.65 59.91
CA GLY A 221 39.33 -87.00 58.63
C GLY A 221 39.79 -85.80 57.78
N HIS A 222 40.94 -85.91 57.10
CA HIS A 222 41.55 -84.91 56.20
C HIS A 222 41.24 -85.17 54.70
N PHE A 223 41.32 -84.11 53.87
CA PHE A 223 41.85 -83.91 52.48
C PHE A 223 42.10 -85.12 51.51
N PRO A 224 42.19 -84.97 50.14
CA PRO A 224 42.48 -83.74 49.37
C PRO A 224 41.75 -83.49 48.00
N ASP A 225 41.97 -82.27 47.46
CA ASP A 225 42.22 -81.82 46.06
C ASP A 225 41.43 -82.27 44.78
N THR A 226 40.92 -81.23 44.07
CA THR A 226 40.90 -81.01 42.58
C THR A 226 40.03 -81.86 41.62
N PRO A 227 39.75 -81.40 40.35
CA PRO A 227 39.50 -80.02 39.85
C PRO A 227 38.33 -79.90 38.82
N LEU A 228 38.10 -78.68 38.30
CA LEU A 228 37.65 -78.35 36.91
C LEU A 228 36.30 -78.92 36.36
N VAL A 229 35.28 -78.05 36.24
CA VAL A 229 34.36 -78.01 35.06
C VAL A 229 33.99 -76.54 34.74
N GLN A 230 33.78 -76.25 33.46
CA GLN A 230 33.62 -74.93 32.85
C GLN A 230 32.28 -74.24 33.15
N THR A 231 32.29 -72.90 33.19
CA THR A 231 31.11 -72.04 32.99
C THR A 231 30.75 -71.94 31.51
N PRO A 232 29.52 -72.25 31.09
CA PRO A 232 29.03 -71.87 29.76
C PRO A 232 28.55 -70.42 29.78
N GLU A 233 29.16 -69.60 28.92
CA GLU A 233 28.75 -68.24 28.63
C GLU A 233 27.44 -68.26 27.81
N PHE A 234 26.34 -67.73 28.36
CA PHE A 234 25.03 -67.77 27.69
C PHE A 234 24.89 -66.61 26.69
N VAL A 235 25.28 -66.87 25.44
CA VAL A 235 25.08 -65.95 24.31
C VAL A 235 23.64 -66.08 23.79
N PRO A 236 22.82 -65.01 23.77
CA PRO A 236 21.50 -65.06 23.15
C PRO A 236 21.61 -65.14 21.61
N PRO A 237 20.79 -65.97 20.94
CA PRO A 237 20.87 -66.13 19.49
C PRO A 237 20.29 -64.93 18.74
N VAL A 238 21.14 -64.24 17.96
CA VAL A 238 20.68 -63.30 16.93
C VAL A 238 20.16 -64.11 15.73
N THR A 239 18.85 -64.35 15.67
CA THR A 239 18.20 -64.91 14.48
C THR A 239 18.01 -63.84 13.41
N ARG A 240 18.92 -63.83 12.44
CA ARG A 240 18.85 -63.05 11.22
C ARG A 240 17.93 -63.74 10.20
N GLU A 241 16.70 -63.28 10.06
CA GLU A 241 15.83 -63.63 8.91
C GLU A 241 15.49 -62.37 8.07
N GLU A 242 16.49 -61.90 7.32
CA GLU A 242 16.25 -61.01 6.19
C GLU A 242 15.73 -61.84 4.99
N ARG A 243 14.40 -61.96 4.84
CA ARG A 243 13.81 -62.47 3.59
C ARG A 243 13.23 -61.34 2.74
N ARG A 244 13.97 -61.02 1.68
CA ARG A 244 13.47 -60.47 0.41
C ARG A 244 12.05 -60.96 0.09
N VAL A 245 11.12 -60.03 -0.09
CA VAL A 245 10.08 -60.12 -1.12
C VAL A 245 9.89 -58.72 -1.72
N GLU A 246 10.51 -58.47 -2.88
CA GLU A 246 10.13 -57.36 -3.74
C GLU A 246 8.98 -57.78 -4.67
N ALA A 247 8.17 -56.79 -5.04
CA ALA A 247 7.41 -56.71 -6.29
C ALA A 247 6.42 -57.85 -6.65
N VAL A 248 5.13 -57.64 -6.33
CA VAL A 248 4.05 -57.84 -7.31
C VAL A 248 3.08 -56.66 -7.26
N ILE A 249 3.30 -55.67 -8.13
CA ILE A 249 2.26 -54.71 -8.50
C ILE A 249 1.33 -55.42 -9.48
N ARG A 250 0.06 -55.61 -9.12
CA ARG A 250 -1.00 -55.97 -10.06
C ARG A 250 -2.09 -54.91 -10.06
N GLN A 251 -2.23 -54.25 -11.20
CA GLN A 251 -3.35 -53.37 -11.50
C GLN A 251 -4.64 -54.20 -11.55
N GLY A 252 -5.66 -53.76 -10.80
CA GLY A 252 -7.04 -54.27 -10.89
C GLY A 252 -7.96 -53.19 -11.46
N PRO A 253 -8.93 -53.52 -12.33
CA PRO A 253 -9.68 -52.52 -13.08
C PRO A 253 -10.74 -51.80 -12.24
N VAL A 254 -10.91 -50.51 -12.56
CA VAL A 254 -12.00 -49.65 -12.06
C VAL A 254 -13.35 -50.24 -12.44
N SER A 255 -14.24 -50.44 -11.46
CA SER A 255 -15.62 -50.87 -11.72
C SER A 255 -16.63 -50.12 -10.85
N ARG A 256 -17.40 -49.25 -11.54
CA ARG A 256 -18.77 -48.81 -11.26
C ARG A 256 -19.10 -48.28 -9.85
N PHE A 257 -19.25 -46.95 -9.79
CA PHE A 257 -20.17 -46.29 -8.87
C PHE A 257 -21.60 -46.87 -9.01
N PRO A 258 -22.34 -47.08 -7.91
CA PRO A 258 -23.79 -47.12 -7.94
C PRO A 258 -24.36 -45.68 -7.89
N GLU A 259 -25.36 -45.40 -8.71
CA GLU A 259 -26.15 -44.17 -8.61
C GLU A 259 -26.94 -44.16 -7.28
N ILE A 260 -26.65 -43.19 -6.40
CA ILE A 260 -27.51 -42.92 -5.25
C ILE A 260 -28.58 -41.93 -5.70
N SER A 261 -29.75 -42.45 -6.04
CA SER A 261 -30.93 -41.66 -6.40
C SER A 261 -31.45 -40.92 -5.16
N MET A 262 -31.45 -39.59 -5.19
CA MET A 262 -31.96 -38.76 -4.09
C MET A 262 -33.49 -38.74 -4.11
N THR A 263 -34.11 -39.51 -3.22
CA THR A 263 -35.53 -39.35 -2.87
C THR A 263 -35.68 -38.28 -1.79
N ALA A 264 -36.53 -37.29 -2.03
CA ALA A 264 -36.77 -36.19 -1.10
C ALA A 264 -37.60 -36.67 0.11
N PRO A 265 -37.21 -36.34 1.36
CA PRO A 265 -38.03 -36.63 2.52
C PRO A 265 -39.18 -35.62 2.65
N THR A 266 -40.40 -36.16 2.78
CA THR A 266 -41.67 -35.46 2.91
C THR A 266 -41.74 -34.60 4.18
N GLN A 267 -42.29 -33.38 4.08
CA GLN A 267 -42.67 -32.57 5.24
C GLN A 267 -43.84 -33.21 6.01
N PRO A 268 -43.82 -33.24 7.36
CA PRO A 268 -45.02 -33.28 8.18
C PRO A 268 -45.50 -31.85 8.52
N GLU A 269 -46.82 -31.64 8.44
CA GLU A 269 -47.51 -30.40 8.85
C GLU A 269 -47.45 -30.14 10.37
N PRO A 270 -47.61 -28.88 10.82
CA PRO A 270 -47.50 -28.52 12.24
C PRO A 270 -48.74 -28.94 13.05
N SER A 271 -48.50 -29.67 14.15
CA SER A 271 -49.54 -29.99 15.14
C SER A 271 -49.70 -28.90 16.21
N ALA A 272 -50.87 -28.84 16.82
CA ALA A 272 -51.35 -27.69 17.59
C ALA A 272 -50.60 -27.43 18.90
N ALA A 273 -50.44 -26.15 19.25
CA ALA A 273 -49.86 -25.71 20.50
C ALA A 273 -50.83 -25.87 21.69
N THR A 274 -50.30 -26.26 22.85
CA THR A 274 -50.90 -26.07 24.17
C THR A 274 -49.81 -25.50 25.08
N PRO A 275 -50.08 -24.46 25.89
CA PRO A 275 -49.02 -23.66 26.49
C PRO A 275 -48.42 -24.32 27.72
N MET A 276 -47.08 -24.30 27.82
CA MET A 276 -46.37 -24.44 29.08
C MET A 276 -45.52 -23.20 29.34
N THR A 277 -45.75 -22.57 30.49
CA THR A 277 -44.88 -21.58 31.10
C THR A 277 -43.56 -22.22 31.52
N PRO A 278 -42.42 -21.53 31.32
CA PRO A 278 -41.22 -21.75 32.11
C PRO A 278 -40.85 -20.52 32.94
N GLU A 279 -40.35 -20.78 34.14
CA GLU A 279 -39.88 -19.77 35.08
C GLU A 279 -38.54 -19.13 34.66
N GLN A 280 -38.27 -18.02 35.33
CA GLN A 280 -37.06 -17.21 35.26
C GLN A 280 -35.76 -18.03 35.36
N ASN A 281 -34.86 -17.84 34.38
CA ASN A 281 -33.47 -17.42 34.64
C ASN A 281 -32.73 -17.14 33.31
N THR A 282 -32.48 -15.87 33.02
CA THR A 282 -31.57 -15.45 31.94
C THR A 282 -30.39 -14.66 32.51
N PRO A 283 -29.16 -14.86 32.01
CA PRO A 283 -28.00 -14.11 32.47
C PRO A 283 -28.08 -12.64 32.03
N ARG A 284 -27.47 -11.78 32.84
CA ARG A 284 -27.55 -10.32 32.77
C ARG A 284 -26.84 -9.78 31.52
N VAL A 285 -27.60 -9.47 30.48
CA VAL A 285 -27.12 -8.72 29.31
C VAL A 285 -26.75 -7.28 29.75
N PRO A 286 -25.63 -6.70 29.29
CA PRO A 286 -25.34 -5.28 29.53
C PRO A 286 -26.45 -4.41 28.94
N GLN A 287 -27.03 -3.53 29.74
CA GLN A 287 -28.07 -2.63 29.24
C GLN A 287 -27.50 -1.72 28.15
N LEU A 288 -28.18 -1.68 27.01
CA LEU A 288 -27.98 -0.65 26.00
C LEU A 288 -28.21 0.72 26.64
N LEU A 289 -27.34 1.69 26.37
CA LEU A 289 -27.56 3.08 26.78
C LEU A 289 -28.82 3.60 26.10
N ASP A 290 -29.82 3.98 26.89
CA ASP A 290 -31.01 4.63 26.38
C ASP A 290 -30.68 6.09 26.03
N LEU A 291 -30.53 6.37 24.74
CA LEU A 291 -30.26 7.71 24.21
C LEU A 291 -31.44 8.69 24.40
N SER A 292 -32.56 8.23 24.97
CA SER A 292 -33.67 9.06 25.44
C SER A 292 -33.37 9.76 26.77
N ASP A 293 -32.33 9.35 27.52
CA ASP A 293 -31.96 9.98 28.78
C ASP A 293 -31.11 11.24 28.54
N PRO A 294 -31.62 12.45 28.86
CA PRO A 294 -30.84 13.69 28.74
C PRO A 294 -29.59 13.68 29.63
N LEU A 295 -29.52 12.85 30.68
CA LEU A 295 -28.32 12.68 31.50
C LEU A 295 -27.20 11.94 30.74
N ALA A 296 -27.54 10.97 29.89
CA ALA A 296 -26.57 10.27 29.04
C ALA A 296 -26.01 11.20 27.95
N VAL A 297 -26.87 12.02 27.33
CA VAL A 297 -26.46 13.07 26.38
C VAL A 297 -25.59 14.12 27.08
N GLN A 298 -25.94 14.52 28.30
CA GLN A 298 -25.15 15.48 29.09
C GLN A 298 -23.80 14.89 29.55
N GLN A 299 -23.70 13.58 29.80
CA GLN A 299 -22.42 12.90 30.03
C GLN A 299 -21.56 12.82 28.77
N LEU A 300 -22.16 12.60 27.58
CA LEU A 300 -21.48 12.71 26.29
C LEU A 300 -20.97 14.14 26.02
N GLN A 301 -21.79 15.17 26.25
CA GLN A 301 -21.36 16.57 26.18
C GLN A 301 -20.27 16.90 27.19
N ALA A 302 -20.33 16.40 28.43
CA ALA A 302 -19.27 16.58 29.42
C ALA A 302 -17.96 15.86 29.02
N LEU A 303 -18.05 14.72 28.34
CA LEU A 303 -16.92 13.99 27.78
C LEU A 303 -16.27 14.71 26.58
N LEU A 304 -17.04 15.49 25.81
CA LEU A 304 -16.57 16.23 24.63
C LEU A 304 -16.17 17.69 24.94
N GLY A 305 -16.81 18.34 25.91
CA GLY A 305 -16.88 19.81 26.01
C GLY A 305 -15.85 20.53 26.91
N GLN A 306 -14.96 19.84 27.62
CA GLN A 306 -14.02 20.52 28.54
C GLN A 306 -12.68 20.94 27.87
N ALA A 307 -12.70 22.03 27.10
CA ALA A 307 -11.52 22.87 26.87
C ALA A 307 -11.88 24.29 26.35
N SER A 308 -11.23 25.32 26.90
CA SER A 308 -11.35 26.73 26.45
C SER A 308 -10.68 26.95 25.07
N PRO A 309 -11.07 27.98 24.29
CA PRO A 309 -11.00 27.97 22.81
C PRO A 309 -9.62 28.28 22.19
N LYS A 310 -8.50 27.90 22.83
CA LYS A 310 -7.14 28.15 22.31
C LYS A 310 -6.18 26.96 22.34
N LYS A 311 -6.63 25.79 22.77
CA LYS A 311 -5.90 24.53 22.59
C LYS A 311 -6.88 23.49 22.07
N SER A 312 -6.55 22.86 20.94
CA SER A 312 -7.32 21.74 20.41
C SER A 312 -7.46 20.66 21.49
N PRO A 313 -8.68 20.12 21.72
CA PRO A 313 -8.90 19.20 22.82
C PRO A 313 -8.01 17.95 22.67
N PRO A 314 -7.51 17.38 23.78
CA PRO A 314 -6.68 16.18 23.74
C PRO A 314 -7.49 15.05 23.10
N ARG A 315 -7.09 14.60 21.90
CA ARG A 315 -7.76 13.51 21.17
C ARG A 315 -7.69 12.22 22.01
N LYS A 316 -8.79 11.87 22.69
CA LYS A 316 -8.87 10.76 23.65
C LYS A 316 -8.51 9.38 23.10
N GLY A 317 -8.49 9.19 21.77
CA GLY A 317 -8.03 7.95 21.11
C GLY A 317 -6.51 7.75 21.00
N ARG A 318 -5.67 8.77 21.28
CA ARG A 318 -4.20 8.64 21.07
C ARG A 318 -3.53 7.57 21.94
N GLY A 319 -4.07 7.26 23.11
CA GLY A 319 -3.51 6.23 24.00
C GLY A 319 -3.52 4.84 23.36
N GLN A 320 -4.65 4.44 22.77
CA GLN A 320 -4.74 3.14 22.07
C GLN A 320 -3.99 3.15 20.73
N GLN A 321 -3.93 4.30 20.02
CA GLN A 321 -3.14 4.41 18.80
C GLN A 321 -1.63 4.13 19.03
N GLN A 322 -1.11 4.43 20.23
CA GLN A 322 0.28 4.14 20.61
C GLN A 322 0.51 2.69 21.07
N GLN A 323 -0.56 1.93 21.32
CA GLN A 323 -0.52 0.54 21.78
C GLN A 323 -0.74 -0.47 20.65
N LEU A 324 -1.40 -0.06 19.56
CA LEU A 324 -1.59 -0.86 18.37
C LEU A 324 -0.31 -0.95 17.54
N ASP A 325 -0.12 -2.09 16.86
CA ASP A 325 0.91 -2.19 15.82
C ASP A 325 0.57 -1.20 14.68
N PRO A 326 1.58 -0.55 14.05
CA PRO A 326 1.34 0.35 12.94
C PRO A 326 0.59 -0.28 11.75
N GLN A 327 0.68 -1.59 11.53
CA GLN A 327 -0.12 -2.28 10.52
C GLN A 327 -1.60 -2.34 10.92
N ASP A 328 -1.91 -2.63 12.18
CA ASP A 328 -3.28 -2.70 12.69
C ASP A 328 -3.95 -1.32 12.77
N ASP A 329 -3.23 -0.28 13.19
CA ASP A 329 -3.66 1.12 13.11
C ASP A 329 -4.04 1.47 11.64
N ASN A 330 -3.19 1.10 10.69
CA ASN A 330 -3.45 1.34 9.27
C ASN A 330 -4.61 0.48 8.71
N ARG A 331 -4.77 -0.78 9.12
CA ARG A 331 -5.93 -1.62 8.76
C ARG A 331 -7.22 -0.99 9.28
N TRP A 332 -7.25 -0.58 10.56
CA TRP A 332 -8.40 0.12 11.14
C TRP A 332 -8.74 1.44 10.44
N LYS A 333 -7.74 2.27 10.11
CA LYS A 333 -7.93 3.47 9.29
C LYS A 333 -8.53 3.14 7.93
N MET A 334 -8.07 2.08 7.25
CA MET A 334 -8.61 1.66 5.96
C MET A 334 -10.08 1.20 6.08
N ILE A 335 -10.43 0.41 7.09
CA ILE A 335 -11.81 -0.04 7.36
C ILE A 335 -12.74 1.16 7.59
N VAL A 336 -12.35 2.08 8.46
CA VAL A 336 -13.13 3.29 8.78
C VAL A 336 -13.25 4.21 7.56
N HIS A 337 -12.21 4.34 6.75
CA HIS A 337 -12.21 5.16 5.55
C HIS A 337 -13.03 4.55 4.40
N GLU A 338 -13.03 3.22 4.23
CA GLU A 338 -13.94 2.51 3.32
C GLU A 338 -15.40 2.75 3.75
N HIS A 339 -15.69 2.57 5.03
CA HIS A 339 -17.03 2.79 5.58
C HIS A 339 -17.49 4.24 5.39
N TRP A 340 -16.63 5.22 5.68
CA TRP A 340 -16.88 6.64 5.42
C TRP A 340 -17.24 6.91 3.96
N ARG A 341 -16.42 6.44 3.01
CA ARG A 341 -16.69 6.64 1.56
C ARG A 341 -18.03 6.05 1.14
N LEU A 342 -18.34 4.85 1.62
CA LEU A 342 -19.58 4.13 1.29
C LEU A 342 -20.83 4.81 1.87
N ARG A 343 -20.76 5.34 3.09
CA ARG A 343 -21.91 6.00 3.75
C ARG A 343 -22.09 7.46 3.33
N MET A 344 -21.00 8.19 3.14
CA MET A 344 -21.04 9.62 2.83
C MET A 344 -21.14 9.91 1.32
N GLY A 345 -20.90 8.92 0.46
CA GLY A 345 -20.78 9.09 -1.00
C GLY A 345 -19.46 9.74 -1.46
N LEU A 346 -18.58 10.11 -0.53
CA LEU A 346 -17.37 10.90 -0.74
C LEU A 346 -16.17 10.03 -1.11
N ASN A 347 -16.09 9.57 -2.36
CA ASN A 347 -15.04 8.67 -2.84
C ASN A 347 -13.76 9.39 -3.29
N ARG A 348 -13.87 10.64 -3.73
CA ARG A 348 -12.81 11.44 -4.35
C ARG A 348 -12.89 12.89 -3.86
N ALA A 349 -11.75 13.59 -3.90
CA ALA A 349 -11.69 15.00 -3.52
C ALA A 349 -12.70 15.89 -4.29
N LYS A 350 -12.99 15.57 -5.56
CA LYS A 350 -13.99 16.30 -6.36
C LYS A 350 -15.44 16.12 -5.90
N ASP A 351 -15.75 15.03 -5.19
CA ASP A 351 -17.13 14.71 -4.77
C ASP A 351 -17.59 15.69 -3.66
N PHE A 352 -16.65 16.39 -3.01
CA PHE A 352 -16.91 17.51 -2.10
C PHE A 352 -17.46 18.78 -2.77
N PHE A 353 -17.35 18.91 -4.09
CA PHE A 353 -17.94 20.04 -4.82
C PHE A 353 -19.48 19.93 -4.87
N ASP A 354 -19.98 18.72 -5.12
CA ASP A 354 -21.41 18.40 -5.17
C ASP A 354 -21.98 18.02 -3.77
N TYR A 355 -21.18 18.12 -2.71
CA TYR A 355 -21.59 17.71 -1.36
C TYR A 355 -22.30 18.83 -0.60
N GLU A 356 -23.59 18.61 -0.34
CA GLU A 356 -24.43 19.44 0.51
C GLU A 356 -24.37 18.95 1.97
N PRO A 357 -23.67 19.66 2.88
CA PRO A 357 -23.72 19.37 4.30
C PRO A 357 -25.08 19.74 4.89
N VAL A 358 -25.38 19.21 6.07
CA VAL A 358 -26.60 19.53 6.80
C VAL A 358 -26.66 21.02 7.11
N SER A 359 -27.84 21.62 6.96
CA SER A 359 -28.05 23.03 7.26
C SER A 359 -27.94 23.31 8.77
N GLU A 360 -27.41 24.48 9.11
CA GLU A 360 -27.22 24.92 10.50
C GLU A 360 -28.51 24.86 11.32
N ALA A 361 -29.66 25.25 10.75
CA ALA A 361 -30.96 25.16 11.40
C ALA A 361 -31.43 23.71 11.66
N THR A 362 -30.88 22.71 10.97
CA THR A 362 -31.18 21.29 11.23
C THR A 362 -30.21 20.69 12.25
N ALA A 363 -28.93 21.07 12.19
CA ALA A 363 -27.96 20.72 13.22
C ALA A 363 -28.37 21.32 14.58
N GLN A 364 -28.73 22.60 14.64
CA GLN A 364 -29.14 23.28 15.87
C GLN A 364 -30.36 22.63 16.52
N ARG A 365 -31.40 22.27 15.74
CA ARG A 365 -32.56 21.53 16.26
C ARG A 365 -32.19 20.16 16.85
N CYS A 366 -31.05 19.58 16.49
CA CYS A 366 -30.53 18.37 17.11
C CYS A 366 -29.74 18.68 18.40
N GLU A 367 -29.02 19.80 18.45
CA GLU A 367 -28.43 20.28 19.72
C GLU A 367 -29.51 20.64 20.76
N ASP A 368 -30.65 21.18 20.31
CA ASP A 368 -31.81 21.54 21.14
C ASP A 368 -32.65 20.31 21.57
N GLY A 369 -32.40 19.14 20.97
CA GLY A 369 -33.11 17.88 21.25
C GLY A 369 -34.42 17.66 20.46
N ASP A 370 -34.83 18.60 19.61
CA ASP A 370 -36.06 18.54 18.80
C ASP A 370 -35.97 17.54 17.64
N THR A 371 -34.77 17.28 17.11
CA THR A 371 -34.55 16.38 15.96
C THR A 371 -33.38 15.43 16.17
N GLN A 372 -33.41 14.30 15.47
CA GLN A 372 -32.28 13.40 15.34
C GLN A 372 -32.02 13.12 13.85
N PRO A 373 -30.80 12.72 13.46
CA PRO A 373 -30.54 12.31 12.09
C PRO A 373 -31.40 11.10 11.71
N GLU A 374 -32.02 11.14 10.54
CA GLU A 374 -32.86 10.06 10.04
C GLU A 374 -32.11 8.71 9.96
N ALA A 375 -32.82 7.59 10.02
CA ALA A 375 -32.22 6.26 10.06
C ALA A 375 -31.37 5.90 8.81
N GLY A 376 -31.57 6.61 7.69
CA GLY A 376 -30.79 6.45 6.46
C GLY A 376 -29.91 7.65 6.08
N SER A 377 -29.98 8.77 6.80
CA SER A 377 -29.17 9.95 6.48
C SER A 377 -27.79 9.87 7.13
N TYR A 378 -26.77 10.05 6.30
CA TYR A 378 -25.36 10.15 6.71
C TYR A 378 -24.78 11.54 6.43
N GLN A 379 -25.61 12.56 6.14
CA GLN A 379 -25.10 13.90 5.89
C GLN A 379 -24.45 14.47 7.17
N VAL A 380 -23.24 15.00 7.06
CA VAL A 380 -22.52 15.63 8.17
C VAL A 380 -22.68 17.15 8.15
N TYR A 381 -22.54 17.76 9.31
CA TYR A 381 -22.58 19.21 9.50
C TYR A 381 -21.16 19.80 9.44
N PHE A 382 -20.97 20.84 8.61
CA PHE A 382 -19.68 21.53 8.42
C PHE A 382 -19.66 22.98 8.91
N GLY A 383 -20.72 23.49 9.52
CA GLY A 383 -20.82 24.88 9.99
C GLY A 383 -19.94 25.22 11.19
N GLU A 384 -20.29 26.26 11.95
CA GLU A 384 -19.57 26.60 13.17
C GLU A 384 -19.78 25.53 14.25
N GLY A 385 -18.79 25.28 15.12
CA GLY A 385 -18.92 24.25 16.16
C GLY A 385 -18.96 22.78 15.70
N TRP A 386 -18.93 22.50 14.38
CA TRP A 386 -18.99 21.15 13.75
C TRP A 386 -18.29 20.01 14.49
N ALA A 387 -17.12 20.25 15.09
CA ALA A 387 -16.30 19.25 15.78
C ALA A 387 -16.93 18.73 17.09
N ASN A 388 -17.84 19.52 17.68
CA ASN A 388 -18.52 19.25 18.95
C ASN A 388 -20.03 19.05 18.78
N SER A 389 -20.54 19.06 17.55
CA SER A 389 -21.98 18.96 17.27
C SER A 389 -22.54 17.57 17.60
N LEU A 390 -23.64 17.54 18.36
CA LEU A 390 -24.41 16.32 18.65
C LEU A 390 -24.93 15.66 17.38
N TRP A 391 -25.24 16.41 16.32
CA TRP A 391 -25.58 15.85 15.01
C TRP A 391 -24.48 14.92 14.48
N ASN A 392 -23.24 15.45 14.43
CA ASN A 392 -22.09 14.69 13.93
C ASN A 392 -21.71 13.53 14.85
N ALA A 393 -21.81 13.72 16.18
CA ALA A 393 -21.62 12.63 17.14
C ALA A 393 -22.60 11.48 16.88
N THR A 394 -23.89 11.78 16.74
CA THR A 394 -24.95 10.78 16.49
C THR A 394 -24.74 10.03 15.17
N ILE A 395 -24.32 10.72 14.09
CA ILE A 395 -23.94 10.06 12.83
C ILE A 395 -22.76 9.10 13.03
N PHE A 396 -21.75 9.48 13.82
CA PHE A 396 -20.57 8.63 14.02
C PHE A 396 -20.84 7.45 14.95
N GLU A 397 -21.71 7.58 15.95
CA GLU A 397 -22.12 6.43 16.75
C GLU A 397 -22.79 5.36 15.88
N LYS A 398 -23.73 5.76 15.00
CA LYS A 398 -24.32 4.85 13.99
C LYS A 398 -23.25 4.20 13.10
N CYS A 399 -22.32 4.98 12.54
CA CYS A 399 -21.24 4.42 11.72
C CYS A 399 -20.34 3.44 12.48
N VAL A 400 -20.03 3.71 13.76
CA VAL A 400 -19.22 2.81 14.59
C VAL A 400 -19.96 1.51 14.89
N GLU A 401 -21.25 1.59 15.24
CA GLU A 401 -22.09 0.41 15.45
C GLU A 401 -22.16 -0.47 14.20
N GLU A 402 -22.30 0.13 13.01
CA GLU A 402 -22.27 -0.64 11.76
C GLU A 402 -20.89 -1.23 11.42
N VAL A 403 -19.78 -0.53 11.73
CA VAL A 403 -18.42 -1.07 11.55
C VAL A 403 -18.21 -2.27 12.46
N LEU A 404 -18.58 -2.16 13.74
CA LEU A 404 -18.47 -3.24 14.72
C LEU A 404 -19.38 -4.43 14.35
N LYS A 405 -20.61 -4.16 13.89
CA LYS A 405 -21.54 -5.18 13.39
C LYS A 405 -20.96 -5.92 12.18
N LYS A 406 -20.45 -5.22 11.17
CA LYS A 406 -19.83 -5.84 9.99
C LYS A 406 -18.61 -6.70 10.35
N ARG A 407 -17.83 -6.30 11.37
CA ARG A 407 -16.71 -7.09 11.90
C ARG A 407 -17.17 -8.35 12.64
N ALA A 408 -18.28 -8.29 13.36
CA ALA A 408 -18.88 -9.46 14.01
C ALA A 408 -19.53 -10.43 13.00
N GLU A 409 -20.09 -9.91 11.91
CA GLU A 409 -20.69 -10.70 10.81
C GLU A 409 -19.65 -11.40 9.93
N ASP A 410 -18.47 -10.80 9.72
CA ASP A 410 -17.38 -11.36 8.91
C ASP A 410 -15.99 -11.18 9.57
N PRO A 411 -15.66 -11.99 10.60
CA PRO A 411 -14.37 -11.89 11.29
C PRO A 411 -13.17 -12.16 10.37
N GLY A 412 -13.35 -12.94 9.30
CA GLY A 412 -12.29 -13.29 8.35
C GLY A 412 -11.89 -12.13 7.44
N LYS A 413 -12.84 -11.29 7.02
CA LYS A 413 -12.57 -10.07 6.26
C LYS A 413 -11.93 -8.98 7.13
N TYR A 414 -12.31 -8.92 8.41
CA TYR A 414 -11.83 -7.91 9.36
C TYR A 414 -10.85 -8.51 10.38
N ASP A 415 -9.79 -9.14 9.87
CA ASP A 415 -8.61 -9.59 10.61
C ASP A 415 -7.85 -8.38 11.19
N VAL A 416 -8.37 -7.84 12.30
CA VAL A 416 -7.81 -6.73 13.06
C VAL A 416 -8.11 -6.92 14.55
N PRO A 417 -7.21 -6.50 15.46
CA PRO A 417 -7.42 -6.62 16.90
C PRO A 417 -8.62 -5.78 17.38
N ASP A 418 -9.20 -6.16 18.52
CA ASP A 418 -10.25 -5.39 19.17
C ASP A 418 -9.77 -3.99 19.58
N VAL A 419 -10.59 -2.98 19.28
CA VAL A 419 -10.35 -1.57 19.64
C VAL A 419 -11.58 -0.98 20.31
N THR A 420 -11.37 0.10 21.07
CA THR A 420 -12.43 0.80 21.80
C THR A 420 -13.37 1.57 20.85
N LYS A 421 -14.64 1.79 21.25
CA LYS A 421 -15.60 2.61 20.48
C LYS A 421 -15.02 4.02 20.25
N GLU A 422 -14.39 4.56 21.29
CA GLU A 422 -13.74 5.86 21.36
C GLU A 422 -12.60 6.01 20.36
N TYR A 423 -11.84 4.93 20.09
CA TYR A 423 -10.79 4.92 19.08
C TYR A 423 -11.38 5.03 17.67
N ILE A 424 -12.43 4.25 17.34
CA ILE A 424 -13.08 4.31 16.03
C ILE A 424 -13.78 5.67 15.83
N LEU A 425 -14.43 6.22 16.86
CA LEU A 425 -14.97 7.59 16.86
C LEU A 425 -13.89 8.63 16.59
N ALA A 426 -12.69 8.49 17.18
CA ALA A 426 -11.57 9.40 16.95
C ALA A 426 -11.03 9.33 15.51
N LEU A 427 -11.10 8.17 14.84
CA LEU A 427 -10.79 8.03 13.42
C LEU A 427 -11.85 8.74 12.55
N PHE A 428 -13.13 8.57 12.81
CA PHE A 428 -14.20 9.29 12.11
C PHE A 428 -14.12 10.82 12.30
N ALA A 429 -13.84 11.29 13.51
CA ALA A 429 -13.61 12.72 13.78
C ALA A 429 -12.37 13.26 13.05
N GLY A 430 -11.34 12.42 12.83
CA GLY A 430 -10.20 12.73 11.96
C GLY A 430 -10.63 12.91 10.51
N LEU A 431 -11.37 11.96 9.95
CA LEU A 431 -11.91 12.04 8.59
C LEU A 431 -12.84 13.25 8.40
N LEU A 432 -13.66 13.60 9.40
CA LEU A 432 -14.51 14.79 9.35
C LEU A 432 -13.70 16.09 9.26
N ALA A 433 -12.58 16.18 9.98
CA ALA A 433 -11.68 17.33 9.93
C ALA A 433 -11.06 17.50 8.53
N ASP A 434 -10.56 16.40 7.96
CA ASP A 434 -9.99 16.38 6.62
C ASP A 434 -11.06 16.69 5.55
N ALA A 435 -12.25 16.08 5.68
CA ALA A 435 -13.40 16.29 4.81
C ALA A 435 -13.88 17.75 4.80
N ARG A 436 -14.00 18.38 5.97
CA ARG A 436 -14.32 19.82 6.07
C ARG A 436 -13.22 20.68 5.44
N GLY A 437 -11.95 20.30 5.64
CA GLY A 437 -10.80 20.96 5.05
C GLY A 437 -10.78 20.90 3.52
N GLU A 438 -11.17 19.77 2.92
CA GLU A 438 -11.36 19.66 1.48
C GLU A 438 -12.60 20.42 1.01
N TRP A 439 -13.77 20.20 1.62
CA TRP A 439 -15.03 20.88 1.28
C TRP A 439 -14.87 22.40 1.25
N SER A 440 -14.28 22.99 2.28
CA SER A 440 -14.03 24.44 2.36
C SER A 440 -13.10 24.97 1.26
N ARG A 441 -12.30 24.13 0.59
CA ARG A 441 -11.51 24.55 -0.58
C ARG A 441 -12.36 24.63 -1.84
N TRP A 442 -13.35 23.75 -2.00
CA TRP A 442 -14.28 23.74 -3.14
C TRP A 442 -15.35 24.82 -3.04
N GLN A 443 -15.68 25.28 -1.83
CA GLN A 443 -16.66 26.35 -1.65
C GLN A 443 -16.18 27.70 -2.21
N PRO A 444 -17.09 28.50 -2.80
CA PRO A 444 -16.79 29.85 -3.27
C PRO A 444 -16.57 30.82 -2.12
N ARG A 445 -15.58 31.68 -2.28
CA ARG A 445 -15.33 32.83 -1.39
C ARG A 445 -16.29 33.97 -1.71
N ALA A 446 -16.37 34.96 -0.82
CA ALA A 446 -17.17 36.16 -1.05
C ALA A 446 -16.74 36.86 -2.37
N GLY A 447 -17.65 36.94 -3.34
CA GLY A 447 -17.40 37.50 -4.68
C GLY A 447 -16.79 36.54 -5.70
N GLU A 448 -16.53 35.28 -5.35
CA GLU A 448 -16.03 34.24 -6.26
C GLU A 448 -17.20 33.45 -6.88
N THR A 449 -17.11 33.12 -8.16
CA THR A 449 -18.11 32.24 -8.82
C THR A 449 -17.82 30.78 -8.49
N SER A 450 -18.85 29.92 -8.57
CA SER A 450 -18.69 28.48 -8.35
C SER A 450 -17.66 27.84 -9.30
N GLU A 451 -17.58 28.31 -10.55
CA GLU A 451 -16.60 27.85 -11.53
C GLU A 451 -15.17 28.28 -11.17
N ALA A 452 -14.98 29.52 -10.68
CA ALA A 452 -13.68 29.99 -10.22
C ALA A 452 -13.21 29.22 -8.98
N ALA A 453 -14.11 28.96 -8.02
CA ALA A 453 -13.83 28.15 -6.85
C ALA A 453 -13.42 26.71 -7.21
N ARG A 454 -14.12 26.12 -8.19
CA ARG A 454 -13.79 24.82 -8.76
C ARG A 454 -12.40 24.82 -9.42
N ALA A 455 -12.12 25.77 -10.30
CA ALA A 455 -10.82 25.88 -10.97
C ALA A 455 -9.66 26.05 -9.96
N ARG A 456 -9.87 26.87 -8.92
CA ARG A 456 -8.93 27.06 -7.80
C ARG A 456 -8.68 25.76 -7.04
N ALA A 457 -9.73 24.99 -6.73
CA ALA A 457 -9.61 23.72 -6.03
C ALA A 457 -8.98 22.61 -6.90
N GLU A 458 -9.29 22.56 -8.19
CA GLU A 458 -8.67 21.64 -9.15
C GLU A 458 -7.17 21.94 -9.33
N ALA A 459 -6.79 23.21 -9.48
CA ALA A 459 -5.39 23.66 -9.57
C ALA A 459 -4.60 23.30 -8.30
N TYR A 460 -5.13 23.62 -7.12
CA TYR A 460 -4.52 23.26 -5.83
C TYR A 460 -4.34 21.74 -5.68
N ASN A 461 -5.33 20.95 -6.07
CA ASN A 461 -5.26 19.49 -5.99
C ASN A 461 -4.28 18.89 -7.02
N ALA A 462 -4.15 19.48 -8.21
CA ALA A 462 -3.13 19.10 -9.19
C ALA A 462 -1.72 19.39 -8.66
N GLU A 463 -1.49 20.59 -8.13
CA GLU A 463 -0.23 21.01 -7.52
C GLU A 463 0.12 20.10 -6.32
N ARG A 464 -0.83 19.86 -5.40
CA ARG A 464 -0.66 18.95 -4.26
C ARG A 464 -0.34 17.52 -4.70
N ARG A 465 -0.93 17.04 -5.80
CA ARG A 465 -0.67 15.70 -6.34
C ARG A 465 0.75 15.59 -6.90
N VAL A 466 1.23 16.58 -7.66
CA VAL A 466 2.63 16.62 -8.14
C VAL A 466 3.58 16.61 -6.95
N LYS A 467 3.35 17.51 -5.98
CA LYS A 467 4.08 17.63 -4.72
C LYS A 467 4.16 16.32 -3.93
N SER A 468 3.03 15.64 -3.74
CA SER A 468 2.97 14.40 -2.95
C SER A 468 3.62 13.21 -3.66
N VAL A 469 3.48 13.10 -4.99
CA VAL A 469 4.05 12.00 -5.78
C VAL A 469 5.58 12.08 -5.81
N GLY A 470 6.16 13.28 -5.99
CA GLY A 470 7.62 13.46 -5.98
C GLY A 470 8.26 13.05 -4.65
N SER A 471 7.77 13.64 -3.55
CA SER A 471 8.20 13.31 -2.17
C SER A 471 8.05 11.81 -1.86
N SER A 472 6.85 11.26 -2.08
CA SER A 472 6.57 9.86 -1.75
C SER A 472 7.40 8.89 -2.58
N ARG A 473 7.65 9.20 -3.87
CA ARG A 473 8.52 8.37 -4.71
C ARG A 473 9.94 8.28 -4.15
N LYS A 474 10.52 9.40 -3.71
CA LYS A 474 11.88 9.43 -3.14
C LYS A 474 11.95 8.68 -1.82
N ARG A 475 11.00 8.89 -0.90
CA ARG A 475 10.91 8.13 0.37
C ARG A 475 10.71 6.62 0.14
N ASN A 476 9.79 6.22 -0.75
CA ASN A 476 9.55 4.82 -1.09
C ASN A 476 10.78 4.16 -1.76
N THR A 477 11.55 4.92 -2.54
CA THR A 477 12.81 4.44 -3.12
C THR A 477 13.85 4.20 -2.03
N ALA A 478 14.05 5.16 -1.12
CA ALA A 478 14.95 4.99 0.01
C ALA A 478 14.54 3.79 0.88
N GLU A 479 13.26 3.62 1.19
CA GLU A 479 12.76 2.47 1.94
C GLU A 479 13.01 1.13 1.24
N ARG A 480 12.83 1.07 -0.10
CA ARG A 480 13.19 -0.10 -0.90
C ARG A 480 14.70 -0.37 -0.83
N MET A 481 15.54 0.65 -0.90
CA MET A 481 17.00 0.49 -0.82
C MET A 481 17.46 0.05 0.57
N ILE A 482 16.81 0.49 1.66
CA ILE A 482 17.02 -0.05 3.02
C ILE A 482 16.76 -1.56 3.02
N LYS A 483 15.60 -2.00 2.48
CA LYS A 483 15.22 -3.42 2.43
C LYS A 483 16.21 -4.26 1.59
N ILE A 484 16.63 -3.75 0.43
CA ILE A 484 17.64 -4.40 -0.44
C ILE A 484 18.99 -4.52 0.28
N SER A 485 19.42 -3.47 0.98
CA SER A 485 20.73 -3.46 1.67
C SER A 485 20.75 -4.42 2.86
N LEU A 486 19.68 -4.42 3.67
CA LEU A 486 19.50 -5.41 4.76
C LEU A 486 19.46 -6.85 4.23
N ALA A 487 18.77 -7.10 3.12
CA ALA A 487 18.73 -8.44 2.49
C ALA A 487 20.09 -8.90 1.94
N LYS A 488 21.02 -7.97 1.68
CA LYS A 488 22.42 -8.25 1.31
C LYS A 488 23.37 -8.35 2.50
N GLY A 489 22.91 -8.10 3.73
CA GLY A 489 23.77 -7.99 4.92
C GLY A 489 24.58 -6.70 5.00
N ASP A 490 24.30 -5.70 4.16
CA ASP A 490 24.99 -4.40 4.17
C ASP A 490 24.25 -3.41 5.10
N GLU A 491 24.55 -3.54 6.41
CA GLU A 491 24.02 -2.64 7.43
C GLU A 491 24.49 -1.18 7.25
N SER A 492 25.69 -0.99 6.69
CA SER A 492 26.30 0.33 6.46
C SER A 492 25.48 1.13 5.44
N SER A 493 25.22 0.54 4.27
CA SER A 493 24.35 1.13 3.26
C SER A 493 22.91 1.24 3.76
N ALA A 494 22.38 0.22 4.46
CA ALA A 494 21.03 0.28 5.04
C ALA A 494 20.86 1.48 6.00
N ASN A 495 21.87 1.79 6.82
CA ASN A 495 21.84 2.93 7.73
C ASN A 495 22.01 4.27 7.00
N ALA A 496 22.81 4.34 5.94
CA ALA A 496 22.88 5.52 5.08
C ALA A 496 21.53 5.82 4.38
N TRP A 497 20.83 4.79 3.87
CA TRP A 497 19.49 4.94 3.30
C TRP A 497 18.40 5.28 4.33
N LYS A 498 18.52 4.81 5.59
CA LYS A 498 17.67 5.27 6.70
C LYS A 498 17.87 6.76 6.96
N TRP A 499 19.12 7.21 7.11
CA TRP A 499 19.44 8.63 7.31
C TRP A 499 18.94 9.51 6.15
N LEU A 500 19.07 9.06 4.90
CA LEU A 500 18.51 9.76 3.76
C LEU A 500 16.97 9.86 3.83
N ARG A 501 16.28 8.81 4.29
CA ARG A 501 14.82 8.81 4.43
C ARG A 501 14.33 9.68 5.59
N ASP A 502 14.96 9.55 6.75
CA ASP A 502 14.47 10.04 8.04
C ASP A 502 15.01 11.42 8.38
N GLU A 503 16.28 11.72 8.08
CA GLU A 503 16.86 13.04 8.32
C GLU A 503 16.73 13.93 7.08
N LEU A 504 17.23 13.48 5.92
CA LEU A 504 17.27 14.34 4.73
C LEU A 504 15.88 14.54 4.10
N LEU A 505 15.16 13.47 3.77
CA LEU A 505 13.85 13.56 3.12
C LEU A 505 12.70 13.90 4.08
N GLU A 506 12.87 13.82 5.41
CA GLU A 506 11.91 14.41 6.34
C GLU A 506 12.17 15.92 6.49
N ALA A 507 13.40 16.32 6.80
CA ALA A 507 13.73 17.73 7.02
C ALA A 507 13.53 18.60 5.78
N LEU A 508 13.85 18.11 4.57
CA LEU A 508 13.57 18.86 3.34
C LEU A 508 12.06 19.09 3.12
N ASP A 509 11.21 18.16 3.55
CA ASP A 509 9.78 18.10 3.24
C ASP A 509 9.48 18.33 1.72
N ILE A 510 8.22 18.53 1.36
CA ILE A 510 7.77 18.87 0.01
C ILE A 510 8.56 20.07 -0.54
N GLY A 511 8.73 21.14 0.24
CA GLY A 511 9.38 22.39 -0.22
C GLY A 511 10.83 22.21 -0.65
N GLY A 512 11.63 21.49 0.14
CA GLY A 512 13.04 21.24 -0.13
C GLY A 512 13.29 20.08 -1.10
N MET A 513 12.39 19.10 -1.25
CA MET A 513 12.59 17.93 -2.13
C MET A 513 12.51 18.22 -3.64
N SER A 514 12.52 19.49 -4.06
CA SER A 514 12.30 19.94 -5.45
C SER A 514 10.85 19.79 -5.92
N ALA A 515 9.89 20.18 -5.08
CA ALA A 515 8.50 20.41 -5.49
C ALA A 515 8.30 21.57 -6.47
N GLU A 516 9.31 22.44 -6.62
CA GLU A 516 9.30 23.53 -7.59
C GLU A 516 9.82 23.06 -8.95
N GLU A 517 9.27 21.95 -9.43
CA GLU A 517 9.22 21.64 -10.85
C GLU A 517 8.25 22.64 -11.49
N ASP A 518 8.82 23.75 -11.97
CA ASP A 518 8.07 24.74 -12.75
C ASP A 518 7.50 24.12 -14.04
N GLU A 519 6.62 24.86 -14.72
CA GLU A 519 5.85 24.44 -15.89
C GLU A 519 6.63 23.53 -16.87
N PRO A 520 5.99 22.49 -17.43
CA PRO A 520 6.64 21.57 -18.37
C PRO A 520 7.26 22.34 -19.56
N ILE A 521 8.59 22.50 -19.54
CA ILE A 521 9.31 23.26 -20.57
C ILE A 521 9.51 22.33 -21.76
N GLU A 522 8.98 22.73 -22.91
CA GLU A 522 9.29 22.07 -24.18
C GLU A 522 10.75 22.36 -24.57
N VAL A 523 11.63 21.37 -24.36
CA VAL A 523 13.04 21.45 -24.74
C VAL A 523 13.27 20.65 -26.02
N GLN A 524 13.68 21.36 -27.07
CA GLN A 524 14.10 20.74 -28.33
C GLN A 524 15.48 20.07 -28.14
N CYS A 525 15.52 18.74 -28.24
CA CYS A 525 16.75 17.96 -28.06
C CYS A 525 17.52 17.80 -29.37
N GLY A 526 18.38 18.77 -29.69
CA GLY A 526 19.28 18.75 -30.85
C GLY A 526 18.57 19.01 -32.19
N ASP A 527 19.20 18.60 -33.29
CA ASP A 527 18.69 18.83 -34.66
C ASP A 527 17.39 18.07 -34.98
N THR A 528 17.05 17.06 -34.18
CA THR A 528 15.75 16.38 -34.29
C THR A 528 14.64 17.22 -33.67
N ARG A 529 13.50 17.35 -34.37
CA ARG A 529 12.26 18.01 -33.89
C ARG A 529 11.57 17.30 -32.70
N GLN A 530 12.30 16.53 -31.90
CA GLN A 530 11.77 15.91 -30.69
C GLN A 530 11.73 16.94 -29.56
N VAL A 531 10.54 17.51 -29.39
CA VAL A 531 10.16 18.22 -28.17
C VAL A 531 10.13 17.22 -27.03
N THR A 532 11.08 17.35 -26.09
CA THR A 532 11.06 16.61 -24.84
C THR A 532 10.63 17.57 -23.75
N THR A 533 9.55 17.28 -23.06
CA THR A 533 9.16 18.05 -21.89
C THR A 533 10.17 17.85 -20.76
N ALA A 534 10.58 18.95 -20.15
CA ALA A 534 11.59 19.04 -19.11
C ALA A 534 11.05 19.81 -17.92
N HIS A 535 11.38 19.37 -16.71
CA HIS A 535 11.03 20.10 -15.49
C HIS A 535 12.19 21.01 -15.10
N SER A 536 11.92 22.30 -14.90
CA SER A 536 12.94 23.22 -14.39
C SER A 536 12.95 23.23 -12.87
N ILE A 537 14.06 22.83 -12.27
CA ILE A 537 14.28 22.82 -10.82
C ILE A 537 14.68 24.23 -10.37
N LYS A 538 13.92 24.87 -9.47
CA LYS A 538 14.33 26.15 -8.88
C LYS A 538 15.53 25.98 -7.93
N ILE A 539 16.46 26.93 -7.98
CA ILE A 539 17.70 26.89 -7.18
C ILE A 539 17.41 27.46 -5.79
N CYS A 540 17.48 26.63 -4.75
CA CYS A 540 17.38 27.06 -3.35
C CYS A 540 18.70 27.70 -2.90
N PRO A 541 18.77 29.02 -2.58
CA PRO A 541 20.06 29.69 -2.28
C PRO A 541 20.76 29.20 -1.00
N TRP A 542 20.03 28.51 -0.12
CA TRP A 542 20.52 27.94 1.13
C TRP A 542 21.07 26.51 0.97
N ARG A 543 20.76 25.82 -0.13
CA ARG A 543 21.11 24.40 -0.35
C ARG A 543 22.57 24.27 -0.80
N LEU A 544 23.36 23.50 -0.06
CA LEU A 544 24.65 23.01 -0.56
C LEU A 544 24.44 22.01 -1.70
N GLN A 545 25.32 22.03 -2.72
CA GLN A 545 25.27 21.12 -3.87
C GLN A 545 25.13 19.63 -3.48
N LYS A 546 25.77 19.22 -2.38
CA LYS A 546 25.71 17.87 -1.81
C LYS A 546 24.28 17.33 -1.60
N ILE A 547 23.29 18.19 -1.27
CA ILE A 547 21.90 17.74 -1.18
C ILE A 547 21.37 17.34 -2.56
N THR A 548 21.70 18.08 -3.61
CA THR A 548 21.34 17.74 -5.00
C THR A 548 21.94 16.39 -5.38
N ASP A 549 23.19 16.14 -5.02
CA ASP A 549 23.89 14.88 -5.32
C ASP A 549 23.22 13.69 -4.61
N HIS A 550 22.84 13.83 -3.33
CA HIS A 550 22.04 12.84 -2.61
C HIS A 550 20.66 12.60 -3.24
N LEU A 551 19.97 13.67 -3.68
CA LEU A 551 18.68 13.56 -4.37
C LEU A 551 18.81 12.86 -5.74
N GLU A 552 19.89 13.11 -6.47
CA GLU A 552 20.20 12.44 -7.74
C GLU A 552 20.54 10.97 -7.52
N MET A 553 21.24 10.63 -6.43
CA MET A 553 21.51 9.24 -6.03
C MET A 553 20.22 8.46 -5.73
N ILE A 554 19.28 9.05 -4.98
CA ILE A 554 17.94 8.47 -4.75
C ILE A 554 17.23 8.29 -6.10
N ASP A 555 17.29 9.29 -6.98
CA ASP A 555 16.64 9.20 -8.28
C ASP A 555 17.24 8.07 -9.14
N LYS A 556 18.56 7.92 -9.21
CA LYS A 556 19.26 6.81 -9.90
C LYS A 556 18.90 5.44 -9.32
N ALA A 557 18.84 5.31 -7.99
CA ALA A 557 18.40 4.07 -7.35
C ALA A 557 16.95 3.69 -7.72
N SER A 558 16.07 4.68 -7.94
CA SER A 558 14.72 4.43 -8.45
C SER A 558 14.70 3.97 -9.91
N GLU A 559 15.71 4.31 -10.73
CA GLU A 559 15.84 3.79 -12.10
C GLU A 559 16.30 2.34 -12.08
N ASN A 560 17.39 2.06 -11.34
CA ASN A 560 17.98 0.73 -11.24
C ASN A 560 17.01 -0.33 -10.65
N THR A 561 16.08 0.09 -9.80
CA THR A 561 15.03 -0.80 -9.25
C THR A 561 13.75 -0.88 -10.11
N LEU A 562 13.65 -0.09 -11.19
CA LEU A 562 12.55 -0.14 -12.16
C LEU A 562 13.01 -0.85 -13.45
N VAL A 563 13.26 -2.15 -13.35
CA VAL A 563 13.59 -3.05 -14.48
C VAL A 563 12.44 -3.17 -15.50
N THR A 564 11.26 -2.63 -15.19
CA THR A 564 10.09 -2.60 -16.06
C THR A 564 10.22 -1.59 -17.22
N LYS A 565 10.55 -2.15 -18.39
CA LYS A 565 10.59 -1.51 -19.72
C LYS A 565 9.56 -0.39 -19.91
N GLY A 566 10.02 0.81 -20.29
CA GLY A 566 9.23 1.77 -21.09
C GLY A 566 9.16 3.22 -20.60
N PHE A 567 9.32 3.50 -19.31
CA PHE A 567 9.16 4.86 -18.78
C PHE A 567 10.39 5.74 -19.04
N LYS A 568 10.43 6.42 -20.19
CA LYS A 568 11.37 7.52 -20.44
C LYS A 568 11.10 8.65 -19.44
N ARG A 569 12.14 9.08 -18.71
CA ARG A 569 12.05 10.27 -17.85
C ARG A 569 11.99 11.55 -18.68
N PHE A 570 11.22 12.51 -18.19
CA PHE A 570 11.42 13.93 -18.53
C PHE A 570 12.80 14.35 -18.03
N ARG A 571 13.56 15.08 -18.86
CA ARG A 571 14.88 15.58 -18.43
C ARG A 571 14.69 16.69 -17.41
N THR A 572 15.37 16.63 -16.28
CA THR A 572 15.45 17.78 -15.38
C THR A 572 16.46 18.79 -15.94
N ARG A 573 16.12 20.08 -15.85
CA ARG A 573 17.02 21.18 -16.21
C ARG A 573 17.12 22.12 -15.01
N THR A 574 18.30 22.58 -14.67
CA THR A 574 18.45 23.60 -13.62
C THR A 574 17.78 24.90 -14.09
N GLY A 575 16.76 25.35 -13.38
CA GLY A 575 16.04 26.58 -13.70
C GLY A 575 16.85 27.81 -13.29
N GLN A 576 16.66 28.93 -13.99
CA GLN A 576 17.26 30.21 -13.61
C GLN A 576 16.56 30.89 -12.43
N LYS A 577 15.32 30.49 -12.12
CA LYS A 577 14.55 31.03 -11.00
C LYS A 577 15.11 30.52 -9.68
N ARG A 578 15.35 31.44 -8.73
CA ARG A 578 15.67 31.10 -7.34
C ARG A 578 14.39 30.71 -6.60
N SER A 579 14.49 29.74 -5.71
CA SER A 579 13.41 29.41 -4.79
C SER A 579 13.20 30.55 -3.78
N THR A 580 11.95 30.82 -3.45
CA THR A 580 11.56 31.67 -2.31
C THR A 580 11.19 30.84 -1.07
N THR A 581 11.44 29.52 -1.10
CA THR A 581 11.12 28.63 0.02
C THR A 581 12.13 28.83 1.14
N ASP A 582 11.62 29.08 2.34
CA ASP A 582 12.42 29.19 3.56
C ASP A 582 13.27 27.93 3.78
N PRO A 583 14.46 28.08 4.40
CA PRO A 583 15.28 26.95 4.78
C PRO A 583 14.51 26.03 5.73
N PRO A 584 14.56 24.70 5.58
CA PRO A 584 14.15 23.81 6.66
C PRO A 584 15.07 24.03 7.87
N LEU A 585 14.57 23.82 9.08
CA LEU A 585 15.32 24.04 10.33
C LEU A 585 15.98 22.76 10.87
N ARG A 586 15.75 21.60 10.23
CA ARG A 586 16.19 20.27 10.69
C ARG A 586 17.25 19.61 9.80
N LEU A 587 17.94 20.34 8.93
CA LEU A 587 19.10 19.74 8.25
C LEU A 587 20.36 19.90 9.13
N PRO A 588 21.31 18.95 9.07
CA PRO A 588 22.66 19.17 9.57
C PRO A 588 23.27 20.45 9.00
N ARG A 589 24.16 21.09 9.77
CA ARG A 589 24.76 22.37 9.39
C ARG A 589 25.60 22.29 8.11
N GLY A 590 26.29 21.18 7.87
CA GLY A 590 26.95 20.86 6.60
C GLY A 590 26.00 20.71 5.40
N LEU A 591 24.69 20.73 5.63
CA LEU A 591 23.58 20.84 4.67
C LEU A 591 23.53 22.17 3.89
N TYR A 592 24.03 23.26 4.48
CA TYR A 592 23.75 24.60 4.00
C TYR A 592 24.94 25.25 3.30
N GLU A 593 24.63 26.13 2.34
CA GLU A 593 25.65 26.90 1.63
C GLU A 593 26.38 27.86 2.60
N PRO A 594 27.71 27.80 2.74
CA PRO A 594 28.44 28.59 3.76
C PRO A 594 28.26 30.11 3.63
N ALA A 595 28.11 30.59 2.38
CA ALA A 595 27.83 32.01 2.10
C ALA A 595 26.45 32.43 2.63
N TRP A 596 25.44 31.55 2.54
CA TRP A 596 24.10 31.81 3.04
C TRP A 596 24.06 31.76 4.58
N LEU A 597 24.69 30.76 5.20
CA LEU A 597 24.83 30.70 6.67
C LEU A 597 25.49 31.96 7.24
N SER A 598 26.53 32.46 6.56
CA SER A 598 27.25 33.68 6.96
C SER A 598 26.37 34.93 6.92
N GLN A 599 25.41 34.99 5.98
CA GLN A 599 24.43 36.08 5.90
C GLN A 599 23.36 35.96 6.99
N GLN A 600 22.86 34.75 7.29
CA GLN A 600 21.82 34.55 8.31
C GLN A 600 22.32 34.75 9.74
N LYS A 601 23.58 34.41 10.03
CA LYS A 601 24.25 34.73 11.31
C LYS A 601 24.15 36.21 11.71
N ALA A 602 24.16 37.11 10.74
CA ALA A 602 24.03 38.54 10.96
C ALA A 602 22.59 39.01 11.20
N LEU A 603 21.60 38.16 10.92
CA LEU A 603 20.17 38.50 10.93
C LEU A 603 19.41 37.85 12.09
N ILE A 604 19.62 36.55 12.36
CA ILE A 604 18.82 35.79 13.35
C ILE A 604 19.70 34.77 14.11
N PRO A 605 20.20 35.11 15.32
CA PRO A 605 20.99 34.20 16.16
C PRO A 605 20.22 32.94 16.58
N GLU A 606 18.89 33.03 16.68
CA GLU A 606 18.01 31.93 17.11
C GLU A 606 17.96 30.78 16.09
N ILE A 607 18.24 31.05 14.80
CA ILE A 607 18.38 30.00 13.79
C ILE A 607 19.66 29.18 14.05
N GLU A 608 20.76 29.81 14.47
CA GLU A 608 22.00 29.08 14.75
C GLU A 608 21.84 28.07 15.89
N ALA A 609 21.04 28.37 16.92
CA ALA A 609 20.72 27.45 18.01
C ALA A 609 19.78 26.29 17.60
N GLN A 610 19.09 26.40 16.46
CA GLN A 610 18.20 25.35 15.94
C GLN A 610 18.88 24.44 14.91
N LEU A 611 19.97 24.90 14.28
CA LEU A 611 20.74 24.18 13.26
C LEU A 611 21.85 23.26 13.84
N GLU A 612 21.90 23.05 15.15
CA GLU A 612 22.91 22.18 15.81
C GLU A 612 22.62 20.67 15.68
N ILE A 613 22.20 20.20 14.51
CA ILE A 613 22.19 18.77 14.19
C ILE A 613 23.61 18.34 13.81
N SER A 614 24.07 17.25 14.41
CA SER A 614 25.47 16.85 14.50
C SER A 614 26.11 16.49 13.15
N ASP A 615 27.01 17.34 12.65
CA ASP A 615 27.81 17.09 11.43
C ASP A 615 28.63 15.77 11.49
N LYS A 616 28.82 15.18 12.68
CA LYS A 616 29.47 13.86 12.85
C LYS A 616 28.68 12.73 12.20
N GLU A 617 27.35 12.77 12.26
CA GLU A 617 26.48 11.73 11.69
C GLU A 617 26.51 11.77 10.16
N LEU A 618 26.52 13.00 9.61
CA LEU A 618 26.71 13.24 8.18
C LEU A 618 28.05 12.68 7.68
N THR A 619 29.13 12.89 8.44
CA THR A 619 30.48 12.43 8.09
C THR A 619 30.59 10.90 8.06
N LEU A 620 29.98 10.22 9.04
CA LEU A 620 29.94 8.74 9.08
C LEU A 620 29.14 8.17 7.90
N MET A 621 28.02 8.80 7.54
CA MET A 621 27.17 8.39 6.42
C MET A 621 27.86 8.52 5.06
N GLU A 622 28.68 9.56 4.85
CA GLU A 622 29.49 9.69 3.62
C GLU A 622 30.47 8.55 3.42
N ILE A 623 31.15 8.13 4.50
CA ILE A 623 32.06 6.98 4.47
C ILE A 623 31.29 5.70 4.13
N SER A 624 30.10 5.51 4.71
CA SER A 624 29.21 4.38 4.40
C SER A 624 28.76 4.35 2.94
N LEU A 625 28.35 5.49 2.36
CA LEU A 625 27.92 5.56 0.95
C LEU A 625 29.09 5.34 -0.02
N ALA A 626 30.25 5.92 0.26
CA ALA A 626 31.44 5.79 -0.58
C ALA A 626 31.93 4.33 -0.72
N ASN A 627 31.69 3.50 0.30
CA ASN A 627 32.04 2.07 0.30
C ASN A 627 30.97 1.16 -0.35
N SER A 628 29.82 1.71 -0.77
CA SER A 628 28.67 0.94 -1.28
C SER A 628 28.44 1.03 -2.80
N ASN A 629 29.22 1.87 -3.49
CA ASN A 629 29.28 1.97 -4.95
C ASN A 629 30.55 1.30 -5.49
#